data_AF-A0A3C1PJZ0-F1
#
_entry.id   AF-A0A3C1PJZ0-F1
#
_cell.length_a   1.000
_cell.length_b   1.000
_cell.length_c   1.000
_cell.angle_alpha   90.00
_cell.angle_beta   90.00
_cell.angle_gamma   90.00
#
_symmetry.space_group_name_H-M   'P 1'
#
loop_
_entity.id
_entity.type
_entity.pdbx_description
1 polymer ?
#
loop_
_entity_poly.entity_id
_entity_poly.type
_entity_poly.pdbx_seq_one_letter_code
_entity_poly.pdbx_strand_id
1 'polypeptide(L)' 'MKSNLLEPYKSEHLLLANRIVMAPMTRCRATENHIPTD' A
#
# COMPACT_ATOMS: atom_id res chain seq x y z
N MET A 1 24.71 -8.48 -5.12
CA MET A 1 24.06 -7.36 -4.40
C MET A 1 22.88 -7.92 -3.64
N LYS A 2 22.79 -7.66 -2.33
CA LYS A 2 21.61 -8.03 -1.53
C LYS A 2 20.53 -6.97 -1.75
N SER A 3 19.32 -7.37 -2.11
CA SER A 3 18.22 -6.45 -2.36
C SER A 3 17.48 -6.14 -1.06
N ASN A 4 17.43 -4.86 -0.69
CA ASN A 4 16.74 -4.41 0.55
C ASN A 4 15.20 -4.39 0.41
N LEU A 5 14.66 -4.88 -0.72
CA LEU A 5 13.25 -4.78 -1.05
C LEU A 5 12.34 -5.54 -0.07
N LEU A 6 12.80 -6.69 0.42
CA LEU A 6 12.07 -7.53 1.38
C LEU A 6 12.48 -7.29 2.83
N GLU A 7 13.37 -6.33 3.09
CA GLU A 7 13.77 -5.97 4.45
C GLU A 7 12.72 -5.06 5.08
N PRO A 8 12.46 -5.18 6.40
CA PRO A 8 11.56 -4.28 7.10
C PRO A 8 11.96 -2.81 6.96
N TYR A 9 10.96 -1.94 7.02
CA TYR A 9 11.14 -0.50 7.05
C TYR A 9 10.45 0.10 8.28
N LYS A 10 11.16 0.97 9.00
CA LYS A 10 10.64 1.65 10.20
C LYS A 10 10.70 3.15 9.99
N SER A 11 9.56 3.81 10.19
CA SER A 11 9.45 5.27 10.33
C SER A 11 9.06 5.61 11.78
N GLU A 12 8.83 6.88 12.09
CA GLU A 12 8.44 7.29 13.45
C GLU A 12 7.13 6.62 13.92
N HIS A 13 6.18 6.37 13.02
CA HIS A 13 4.84 5.88 13.37
C HIS A 13 4.46 4.55 12.73
N LEU A 14 5.23 4.05 11.76
CA LEU A 14 4.90 2.85 10.99
C LEU A 14 6.06 1.86 10.95
N LEU A 15 5.72 0.58 11.12
CA LEU A 15 6.62 -0.55 10.92
C LEU A 15 6.06 -1.41 9.77
N LEU A 16 6.76 -1.43 8.65
CA LEU A 16 6.41 -2.19 7.44
C LEU A 16 7.29 -3.43 7.34
N ALA A 17 6.70 -4.55 6.92
CA ALA A 17 7.41 -5.82 6.76
C ALA A 17 8.40 -5.82 5.57
N ASN A 18 8.18 -4.94 4.59
CA ASN A 18 9.00 -4.82 3.39
C ASN A 18 8.95 -3.38 2.84
N ARG A 19 9.68 -3.12 1.76
CA ARG A 19 9.74 -1.82 1.06
C ARG A 19 8.95 -1.83 -0.25
N ILE A 20 7.96 -2.71 -0.37
CA ILE A 20 7.07 -2.82 -1.53
C ILE A 20 5.77 -2.08 -1.20
N VAL A 21 5.39 -1.12 -2.05
CA VAL A 21 4.17 -0.34 -1.89
C VAL A 21 3.23 -0.58 -3.07
N MET A 22 1.93 -0.69 -2.78
CA MET A 22 0.90 -0.63 -3.82
C MET A 22 0.58 0.83 -4.10
N ALA A 23 0.94 1.30 -5.29
CA ALA A 23 0.57 2.64 -5.72
C ALA A 23 -0.97 2.81 -5.77
N PRO A 24 -1.50 4.02 -5.52
CA PRO A 24 -2.93 4.27 -5.63
C PRO A 24 -3.38 4.04 -7.07
N MET A 25 -4.45 3.28 -7.24
CA MET A 25 -5.05 2.98 -8.54
C MET A 25 -6.56 3.20 -8.48
N THR A 26 -7.07 4.12 -9.31
CA THR A 26 -8.51 4.32 -9.47
C THR A 26 -9.13 3.09 -10.14
N ARG A 27 -10.04 2.40 -9.44
CA ARG A 27 -10.71 1.19 -9.96
C ARG A 27 -12.12 1.43 -10.49
N CYS A 28 -12.68 2.62 -10.29
CA CYS A 28 -14.07 2.97 -10.65
C CYS A 28 -15.11 1.95 -10.16
N ARG A 29 -14.89 1.39 -8.96
CA ARG A 29 -15.76 0.36 -8.36
C ARG A 29 -16.71 0.90 -7.29
N ALA A 30 -16.62 2.18 -6.94
CA ALA A 30 -17.53 2.77 -5.97
C ALA A 30 -18.96 2.82 -6.54
N THR A 31 -19.95 2.90 -5.65
CA THR A 31 -21.33 3.23 -6.03
C THR A 31 -21.41 4.68 -6.56
N GLU A 32 -22.54 5.06 -7.16
CA GLU A 32 -22.79 6.43 -7.63
C GLU A 32 -22.64 7.49 -6.52
N ASN A 33 -22.91 7.10 -5.26
CA ASN A 33 -22.75 7.95 -4.09
C ASN A 33 -21.31 7.96 -3.53
N HIS A 34 -20.32 7.46 -4.28
CA HIS A 34 -18.91 7.37 -3.88
C HIS A 34 -18.67 6.48 -2.64
N ILE A 35 -19.53 5.49 -2.42
CA ILE A 35 -19.42 4.55 -1.29
C ILE A 35 -18.62 3.31 -1.75
N PRO A 36 -17.69 2.79 -0.93
CA PRO A 36 -17.00 1.53 -1.20
C PRO A 36 -17.97 0.35 -1.43
N THR A 37 -17.55 -0.58 -2.28
CA THR A 37 -18.23 -1.87 -2.49
C THR A 37 -17.48 -2.98 -1.77
N ASP A 38 -18.18 -4.07 -1.45
CA ASP A 38 -17.61 -5.31 -0.92
C ASP A 38 -16.57 -5.96 -1.87
#